data_AF-M7N025-F1
#
_entry.id   AF-M7N025-F1
#
_cell.length_a   1.000
_cell.length_b   1.000
_cell.length_c   1.000
_cell.angle_alpha   90.00
_cell.angle_beta   90.00
_cell.angle_gamma   90.00
#
_symmetry.space_group_name_H-M   'P 1'
#
loop_
_entity.id
_entity.type
_entity.pdbx_description
1 polymer ?
#
loop_
_entity_poly.entity_id
_entity_poly.type
_entity_poly.pdbx_seq_one_letter_code
_entity_poly.pdbx_strand_id
1 'polypeptide(L)'
;MNRSQLMPQPVSGAHEELAAVRLVSVAEMLRMIPRAEQGGTDQERGLAAANAFYEHGVGRAAAEHVSSLRDAGHTAQMKPGFWERIMESLESSPMPEQEWEPLLEILGDEILGKLTGVSDSSMRRYRNGERKTPDEVAGRLHFTALIVADLLGSYNAFGVRRWFGRPRAQLHGSSPLEMLEPEWAPEDSGPQAIRELAAALLAPLAS
;
A
#
# COMPACT_ATOMS: atom_id res chain seq x y z
N MET A 1 -27.70 -20.88 -37.54
CA MET A 1 -26.53 -21.64 -37.08
C MET A 1 -25.56 -20.61 -36.50
N ASN A 2 -25.42 -20.61 -35.18
CA ASN A 2 -24.82 -19.53 -34.38
C ASN A 2 -23.30 -19.75 -34.28
N ARG A 3 -22.48 -18.78 -34.69
CA ARG A 3 -21.03 -18.76 -34.44
C ARG A 3 -20.72 -17.48 -33.66
N SER A 4 -21.05 -17.51 -32.38
CA SER A 4 -20.42 -16.66 -31.38
C SER A 4 -18.92 -16.95 -31.41
N GLN A 5 -18.16 -16.06 -32.06
CA GLN A 5 -16.72 -15.95 -31.83
C GLN A 5 -16.55 -15.46 -30.39
N LEU A 6 -16.38 -16.41 -29.46
CA LEU A 6 -15.76 -16.12 -28.18
C LEU A 6 -14.34 -15.63 -28.49
N MET A 7 -14.15 -14.31 -28.37
CA MET A 7 -12.83 -13.76 -28.05
C MET A 7 -12.34 -14.46 -26.78
N PRO A 8 -11.07 -14.88 -26.69
CA PRO A 8 -10.54 -15.38 -25.42
C PRO A 8 -10.61 -14.25 -24.40
N GLN A 9 -11.34 -14.44 -23.31
CA GLN A 9 -11.33 -13.54 -22.17
C GLN A 9 -9.97 -13.70 -21.45
N PRO A 10 -9.14 -12.66 -21.30
CA PRO A 10 -8.04 -12.69 -20.35
C PRO A 10 -8.45 -11.87 -19.13
N VAL A 11 -8.82 -12.50 -18.01
CA VAL A 11 -8.99 -11.78 -16.74
C VAL A 11 -8.52 -12.63 -15.55
N SER A 12 -7.23 -12.92 -15.61
CA SER A 12 -6.29 -13.11 -14.50
C SER A 12 -4.95 -12.75 -15.14
N GLY A 13 -4.49 -11.48 -15.09
CA GLY A 13 -3.30 -11.14 -15.89
C GLY A 13 -2.80 -9.69 -15.98
N ALA A 14 -2.99 -8.84 -14.96
CA ALA A 14 -2.14 -7.64 -14.75
C ALA A 14 -2.57 -6.92 -13.47
N HIS A 15 -3.87 -6.66 -13.33
CA HIS A 15 -4.44 -5.99 -12.14
C HIS A 15 -4.29 -6.86 -10.90
N GLU A 16 -4.56 -8.17 -11.03
CA GLU A 16 -4.42 -9.13 -9.95
C GLU A 16 -2.95 -9.33 -9.53
N GLU A 17 -2.01 -9.31 -10.48
CA GLU A 17 -0.56 -9.37 -10.21
C GLU A 17 -0.08 -8.09 -9.52
N LEU A 18 -0.52 -6.92 -10.01
CA LEU A 18 -0.22 -5.64 -9.38
C LEU A 18 -0.77 -5.58 -7.94
N ALA A 19 -1.98 -6.08 -7.70
CA ALA A 19 -2.55 -6.14 -6.34
C ALA A 19 -1.69 -7.01 -5.41
N ALA A 20 -1.20 -8.17 -5.88
CA ALA A 20 -0.30 -9.01 -5.11
C ALA A 20 1.04 -8.31 -4.81
N VAL A 21 1.64 -7.66 -5.82
CA VAL A 21 2.90 -6.90 -5.66
C VAL A 21 2.73 -5.77 -4.65
N ARG A 22 1.62 -5.03 -4.71
CA ARG A 22 1.31 -3.94 -3.77
C ARG A 22 1.14 -4.47 -2.36
N LEU A 23 0.40 -5.58 -2.20
CA LEU A 23 0.20 -6.22 -0.90
C LEU A 23 1.53 -6.60 -0.26
N VAL A 24 2.42 -7.26 -1.01
CA VAL A 24 3.77 -7.62 -0.54
C VAL A 24 4.58 -6.37 -0.20
N SER A 25 4.55 -5.34 -1.05
CA SER A 25 5.29 -4.10 -0.83
C SER A 25 4.88 -3.39 0.47
N VAL A 26 3.58 -3.35 0.77
CA VAL A 26 3.09 -2.76 2.03
C VAL A 26 3.52 -3.64 3.21
N ALA A 27 3.40 -4.96 3.12
CA ALA A 27 3.79 -5.87 4.21
C ALA A 27 5.30 -5.80 4.52
N GLU A 28 6.15 -5.68 3.50
CA GLU A 28 7.60 -5.49 3.66
C GLU A 28 7.91 -4.14 4.30
N MET A 29 7.28 -3.06 3.82
CA MET A 29 7.48 -1.71 4.35
C MET A 29 7.08 -1.64 5.83
N LEU A 30 5.96 -2.27 6.20
CA LEU A 30 5.49 -2.39 7.59
C LEU A 30 6.27 -3.45 8.40
N ARG A 31 7.27 -4.11 7.81
CA ARG A 31 8.11 -5.15 8.44
C ARG A 31 7.33 -6.36 8.96
N MET A 32 6.16 -6.62 8.39
CA MET A 32 5.35 -7.79 8.73
C MET A 32 5.90 -9.05 8.06
N ILE A 33 6.62 -8.89 6.95
CA ILE A 33 7.39 -9.96 6.29
C ILE A 33 8.82 -9.46 5.98
N PRO A 34 9.81 -10.37 5.87
CA PRO A 34 11.17 -9.98 5.47
C PRO A 34 11.20 -9.46 4.03
N ARG A 35 11.96 -8.39 3.80
CA ARG A 35 12.18 -7.85 2.45
C ARG A 35 12.95 -8.85 1.58
N ALA A 36 12.51 -9.06 0.34
CA ALA A 36 13.23 -9.91 -0.61
C ALA A 36 14.58 -9.29 -1.02
N GLU A 37 15.64 -10.12 -1.08
CA GLU A 37 16.94 -9.69 -1.63
C GLU A 37 16.92 -9.57 -3.16
N GLN A 38 16.12 -10.41 -3.81
CA GLN A 38 15.89 -10.40 -5.26
C GLN A 38 14.48 -9.87 -5.52
N GLY A 39 14.34 -8.86 -6.38
CA GLY A 39 13.04 -8.30 -6.72
C GLY A 39 12.09 -9.34 -7.30
N GLY A 40 10.80 -9.23 -6.97
CA GLY A 40 9.74 -10.13 -7.45
C GLY A 40 8.70 -10.44 -6.38
N THR A 41 7.49 -10.78 -6.80
CA THR A 41 6.44 -11.33 -5.94
C THR A 41 6.03 -12.69 -6.49
N ASP A 42 6.20 -13.73 -5.68
CA ASP A 42 5.65 -15.06 -5.96
C ASP A 42 4.40 -15.32 -5.10
N GLN A 43 3.73 -16.43 -5.38
CA GLN A 43 2.51 -16.82 -4.67
C GLN A 43 2.77 -17.06 -3.17
N GLU A 44 3.93 -17.58 -2.79
CA GLU A 44 4.26 -17.85 -1.39
C GLU A 44 4.37 -16.53 -0.61
N ARG A 45 5.07 -15.54 -1.16
CA ARG A 45 5.21 -14.20 -0.58
C ARG A 45 3.88 -13.47 -0.52
N GLY A 46 3.06 -13.56 -1.57
CA GLY A 46 1.71 -13.00 -1.58
C GLY A 46 0.86 -13.58 -0.44
N LEU A 47 0.90 -14.90 -0.24
CA LEU A 47 0.15 -15.57 0.83
C LEU A 47 0.70 -15.22 2.21
N ALA A 48 2.02 -15.09 2.37
CA ALA A 48 2.63 -14.63 3.61
C ALA A 48 2.18 -13.20 3.97
N ALA A 49 2.15 -12.28 2.99
CA ALA A 49 1.65 -10.93 3.18
C ALA A 49 0.16 -10.93 3.57
N ALA A 50 -0.68 -11.70 2.86
CA ALA A 50 -2.10 -11.83 3.19
C ALA A 50 -2.33 -12.36 4.62
N ASN A 51 -1.55 -13.36 5.03
CA ASN A 51 -1.65 -13.90 6.39
C ASN A 51 -1.23 -12.89 7.45
N ALA A 52 -0.14 -12.13 7.21
CA ALA A 52 0.30 -11.08 8.11
C ALA A 52 -0.79 -10.00 8.32
N PHE A 53 -1.40 -9.50 7.24
CA PHE A 53 -2.49 -8.53 7.36
C PHE A 53 -3.71 -9.09 8.08
N TYR A 54 -4.02 -10.37 7.88
CA TYR A 54 -5.08 -11.04 8.63
C TYR A 54 -4.79 -11.10 10.13
N GLU A 55 -3.57 -11.42 10.54
CA GLU A 55 -3.17 -11.42 11.95
C GLU A 55 -3.34 -10.04 12.61
N HIS A 56 -3.26 -8.97 11.81
CA HIS A 56 -3.57 -7.60 12.21
C HIS A 56 -5.04 -7.20 12.02
N GLY A 57 -5.92 -8.14 11.68
CA GLY A 57 -7.37 -7.94 11.60
C GLY A 57 -7.89 -7.39 10.27
N VAL A 58 -7.03 -7.23 9.26
CA VAL A 58 -7.38 -6.75 7.91
C VAL A 58 -7.89 -7.91 7.05
N GLY A 59 -8.97 -7.70 6.29
CA GLY A 59 -9.42 -8.66 5.28
C GLY A 59 -9.98 -9.98 5.83
N ARG A 60 -10.69 -9.97 6.96
CA ARG A 60 -11.25 -11.19 7.62
C ARG A 60 -12.00 -12.14 6.68
N ALA A 61 -12.77 -11.63 5.72
CA ALA A 61 -13.45 -12.46 4.72
C ALA A 61 -12.50 -13.15 3.73
N ALA A 62 -11.35 -12.52 3.42
CA ALA A 62 -10.31 -13.13 2.62
C ALA A 62 -9.47 -14.14 3.43
N ALA A 63 -9.38 -13.98 4.75
CA ALA A 63 -8.65 -14.87 5.63
C ALA A 63 -9.27 -16.28 5.78
N GLU A 64 -10.60 -16.37 5.76
CA GLU A 64 -11.30 -17.66 5.64
C GLU A 64 -10.84 -18.41 4.37
N HIS A 65 -10.58 -17.67 3.29
CA HIS A 65 -10.04 -18.25 2.06
C HIS A 65 -8.56 -18.63 2.22
N VAL A 66 -7.71 -17.80 2.82
CA VAL A 66 -6.28 -18.12 3.07
C VAL A 66 -6.12 -19.40 3.90
N SER A 67 -6.87 -19.55 5.00
CA SER A 67 -6.82 -20.77 5.82
C SER A 67 -7.25 -21.99 5.00
N SER A 68 -8.31 -21.87 4.20
CA SER A 68 -8.77 -22.96 3.33
C SER A 68 -7.74 -23.37 2.27
N LEU A 69 -6.96 -22.42 1.72
CA LEU A 69 -5.92 -22.68 0.74
C LEU A 69 -4.70 -23.39 1.38
N ARG A 70 -4.31 -22.96 2.58
CA ARG A 70 -3.24 -23.61 3.36
C ARG A 70 -3.58 -25.07 3.68
N ASP A 71 -4.83 -25.31 4.08
CA ASP A 71 -5.29 -26.64 4.49
C ASP A 71 -5.51 -27.57 3.27
N ALA A 72 -5.80 -27.02 2.09
CA ALA A 72 -6.00 -27.78 0.85
C ALA A 72 -4.69 -28.14 0.11
N GLY A 73 -3.54 -27.64 0.58
CA GLY A 73 -2.26 -27.75 -0.12
C GLY A 73 -2.21 -26.94 -1.43
N HIS A 74 -1.00 -26.74 -1.99
CA HIS A 74 -0.68 -25.95 -3.18
C HIS A 74 -1.48 -26.25 -4.48
N THR A 75 -2.44 -27.17 -4.41
CA THR A 75 -3.36 -27.59 -5.48
C THR A 75 -4.66 -26.78 -5.57
N ALA A 76 -5.00 -25.96 -4.57
CA ALA A 76 -6.20 -25.15 -4.61
C ALA A 76 -6.00 -23.88 -5.46
N GLN A 77 -6.82 -23.71 -6.50
CA GLN A 77 -6.85 -22.48 -7.28
C GLN A 77 -7.36 -21.32 -6.41
N MET A 78 -6.63 -20.20 -6.43
CA MET A 78 -7.10 -18.96 -5.82
C MET A 78 -8.34 -18.47 -6.60
N LYS A 79 -9.36 -18.02 -5.88
CA LYS A 79 -10.54 -17.41 -6.52
C LYS A 79 -10.11 -16.15 -7.27
N PRO A 80 -10.60 -15.89 -8.50
CA PRO A 80 -10.32 -14.65 -9.21
C PRO A 80 -10.61 -13.41 -8.37
N GLY A 81 -9.74 -12.40 -8.49
CA GLY A 81 -9.81 -11.13 -7.76
C GLY A 81 -9.52 -11.29 -6.26
N PHE A 82 -8.85 -12.37 -5.86
CA PHE A 82 -8.52 -12.61 -4.46
C PHE A 82 -7.59 -11.52 -3.90
N TRP A 83 -6.51 -11.21 -4.63
CA TRP A 83 -5.55 -10.19 -4.22
C TRP A 83 -6.16 -8.80 -4.20
N GLU A 84 -7.00 -8.48 -5.19
CA GLU A 84 -7.71 -7.21 -5.28
C GLU A 84 -8.60 -6.98 -4.05
N ARG A 85 -9.39 -7.98 -3.63
CA ARG A 85 -10.23 -7.87 -2.42
C ARG A 85 -9.44 -7.67 -1.13
N ILE A 86 -8.27 -8.30 -1.01
CA ILE A 86 -7.39 -8.06 0.15
C ILE A 86 -6.83 -6.65 0.08
N MET A 87 -6.35 -6.22 -1.08
CA MET A 87 -5.83 -4.87 -1.27
C MET A 87 -6.90 -3.83 -0.94
N GLU A 88 -8.13 -3.95 -1.46
CA GLU A 88 -9.26 -3.07 -1.12
C GLU A 88 -9.54 -3.03 0.40
N SER A 89 -9.47 -4.18 1.07
CA SER A 89 -9.62 -4.26 2.52
C SER A 89 -8.49 -3.54 3.25
N LEU A 90 -7.25 -3.69 2.78
CA LEU A 90 -6.09 -3.01 3.32
C LEU A 90 -6.18 -1.50 3.15
N GLU A 91 -6.54 -1.02 1.95
CA GLU A 91 -6.67 0.41 1.64
C GLU A 91 -7.65 1.16 2.53
N SER A 92 -8.62 0.45 3.10
CA SER A 92 -9.64 0.98 4.02
C SER A 92 -9.36 0.68 5.49
N SER A 93 -8.19 0.11 5.82
CA SER A 93 -7.83 -0.33 7.17
C SER A 93 -6.53 0.32 7.67
N PRO A 94 -6.58 1.57 8.17
CA PRO A 94 -5.45 2.20 8.83
C PRO A 94 -4.90 1.38 10.00
N MET A 95 -3.57 1.27 10.08
CA MET A 95 -2.84 0.51 11.11
C MET A 95 -1.78 1.41 11.77
N PRO A 96 -2.18 2.48 12.48
CA PRO A 96 -1.25 3.53 12.90
C PRO A 96 -0.13 3.02 13.81
N GLU A 97 -0.39 2.00 14.63
CA GLU A 97 0.65 1.39 15.48
C GLU A 97 1.76 0.70 14.68
N GLN A 98 1.47 0.22 13.47
CA GLN A 98 2.43 -0.42 12.58
C GLN A 98 3.06 0.58 11.58
N GLU A 99 2.39 1.69 11.32
CA GLU A 99 2.77 2.63 10.26
C GLU A 99 3.74 3.73 10.71
N TRP A 100 3.65 4.21 11.95
CA TRP A 100 4.43 5.36 12.42
C TRP A 100 5.94 5.16 12.32
N GLU A 101 6.46 4.06 12.86
CA GLU A 101 7.90 3.83 12.95
C GLU A 101 8.56 3.64 11.57
N PRO A 102 8.06 2.77 10.67
CA PRO A 102 8.66 2.62 9.34
C PRO A 102 8.61 3.92 8.51
N LEU A 103 7.49 4.65 8.56
CA LEU A 103 7.36 5.90 7.83
C LEU A 103 8.29 6.99 8.37
N LEU A 104 8.49 7.05 9.69
CA LEU A 104 9.45 7.97 10.31
C LEU A 104 10.88 7.70 9.84
N GLU A 105 11.30 6.44 9.78
CA GLU A 105 12.63 6.10 9.28
C GLU A 105 12.82 6.48 7.81
N ILE A 106 11.79 6.26 7.00
CA ILE A 106 11.86 6.51 5.56
C ILE A 106 11.76 8.01 5.25
N LEU A 107 10.86 8.75 5.89
CA LEU A 107 10.56 10.14 5.54
C LEU A 107 11.23 11.16 6.47
N GLY A 108 11.51 10.78 7.71
CA GLY A 108 11.93 11.70 8.76
C GLY A 108 10.77 12.51 9.33
N ASP A 109 10.99 13.11 10.50
CA ASP A 109 9.96 13.85 11.25
C ASP A 109 9.38 15.02 10.43
N GLU A 110 10.22 15.77 9.71
CA GLU A 110 9.79 16.98 8.99
C GLU A 110 8.80 16.67 7.86
N ILE A 111 9.13 15.69 7.00
CA ILE A 111 8.29 15.34 5.86
C ILE A 111 7.02 14.65 6.36
N LEU A 112 7.14 13.71 7.29
CA LEU A 112 5.96 12.99 7.80
C LEU A 112 5.02 13.93 8.57
N GLY A 113 5.55 14.90 9.32
CA GLY A 113 4.75 15.88 10.05
C GLY A 113 3.92 16.74 9.12
N LYS A 114 4.51 17.19 8.00
CA LYS A 114 3.79 17.90 6.94
C LYS A 114 2.69 17.04 6.33
N LEU A 115 3.01 15.81 5.93
CA LEU A 115 2.05 14.90 5.28
C LEU A 115 0.88 14.51 6.19
N THR A 116 1.12 14.38 7.50
CA THR A 116 0.06 13.99 8.46
C THR A 116 -0.66 15.19 9.09
N GLY A 117 -0.14 16.42 8.90
CA GLY A 117 -0.66 17.62 9.56
C GLY A 117 -0.41 17.63 11.08
N VAL A 118 0.61 16.91 11.56
CA VAL A 118 0.86 16.68 12.99
C VAL A 118 2.18 17.35 13.42
N SER A 119 2.17 17.98 14.59
CA SER A 119 3.39 18.51 15.23
C SER A 119 4.32 17.41 15.73
N ASP A 120 5.62 17.66 15.79
CA ASP A 120 6.63 16.73 16.34
C ASP A 120 6.25 16.18 17.73
N SER A 121 5.70 17.05 18.58
CA SER A 121 5.27 16.67 19.93
C SER A 121 4.09 15.70 19.93
N SER A 122 3.11 15.88 19.04
CA SER A 122 1.95 15.01 18.93
C SER A 122 2.35 13.68 18.29
N MET A 123 3.17 13.72 17.25
CA MET A 123 3.71 12.54 16.57
C MET A 123 4.49 11.64 17.53
N ARG A 124 5.35 12.21 18.38
CA ARG A 124 6.08 11.46 19.42
C ARG A 124 5.13 10.74 20.39
N ARG A 125 4.03 11.37 20.77
CA ARG A 125 3.04 10.76 21.66
C ARG A 125 2.27 9.64 20.99
N TYR A 126 1.94 9.79 19.71
CA TYR A 126 1.26 8.77 18.94
C TYR A 126 2.14 7.54 18.72
N ARG A 127 3.38 7.71 18.26
CA ARG A 127 4.30 6.60 18.01
C ARG A 127 4.67 5.82 19.27
N ASN A 128 4.74 6.50 20.43
CA ASN A 128 5.10 5.87 21.71
C ASN A 128 3.88 5.21 22.39
N GLY A 129 2.68 5.29 21.80
CA GLY A 129 1.44 4.79 22.42
C GLY A 129 0.97 5.63 23.62
N GLU A 130 1.57 6.79 23.88
CA GLU A 130 1.15 7.71 24.96
C GLU A 130 -0.21 8.36 24.65
N ARG A 131 -0.61 8.36 23.38
CA ARG A 131 -1.95 8.74 22.91
C ARG A 131 -2.36 7.86 21.73
N LYS A 132 -3.65 7.54 21.64
CA LYS A 132 -4.24 7.00 20.41
C LYS A 132 -4.07 8.02 19.28
N THR A 133 -3.73 7.52 18.09
CA THR A 133 -3.71 8.34 16.87
C THR A 133 -5.16 8.70 16.49
N PRO A 134 -5.50 9.98 16.30
CA PRO A 134 -6.83 10.38 15.83
C PRO A 134 -7.14 9.78 14.46
N ASP A 135 -8.40 9.47 14.18
CA ASP A 135 -8.78 8.74 12.97
C ASP A 135 -8.39 9.49 11.67
N GLU A 136 -8.52 10.82 11.64
CA GLU A 136 -8.06 11.65 10.50
C GLU A 136 -6.54 11.59 10.29
N VAL A 137 -5.77 11.52 11.38
CA VAL A 137 -4.31 11.36 11.30
C VAL A 137 -3.96 9.95 10.86
N ALA A 138 -4.68 8.94 11.34
CA ALA A 138 -4.50 7.54 10.94
C ALA A 138 -4.80 7.35 9.45
N GLY A 139 -5.86 7.98 8.92
CA GLY A 139 -6.18 7.95 7.49
C GLY A 139 -5.07 8.55 6.63
N ARG A 140 -4.53 9.71 7.01
CA ARG A 140 -3.42 10.35 6.29
C ARG A 140 -2.10 9.58 6.40
N LEU A 141 -1.82 9.02 7.57
CA LEU A 141 -0.66 8.17 7.81
C LEU A 141 -0.72 6.90 6.94
N HIS A 142 -1.87 6.22 6.95
CA HIS A 142 -2.11 5.03 6.14
C HIS A 142 -2.01 5.33 4.64
N PHE A 143 -2.64 6.41 4.18
CA PHE A 143 -2.54 6.83 2.79
C PHE A 143 -1.08 7.11 2.37
N THR A 144 -0.30 7.74 3.26
CA THR A 144 1.14 7.94 3.07
C THR A 144 1.90 6.61 3.02
N ALA A 145 1.52 5.64 3.87
CA ALA A 145 2.08 4.30 3.90
C ALA A 145 1.93 3.60 2.54
N LEU A 146 0.74 3.66 1.95
CA LEU A 146 0.46 3.07 0.64
C LEU A 146 1.32 3.69 -0.47
N ILE A 147 1.44 5.03 -0.49
CA ILE A 147 2.30 5.72 -1.46
C ILE A 147 3.76 5.31 -1.28
N VAL A 148 4.26 5.30 -0.04
CA VAL A 148 5.66 4.96 0.24
C VAL A 148 5.96 3.51 -0.15
N ALA A 149 5.04 2.57 0.11
CA ALA A 149 5.18 1.19 -0.34
C ALA A 149 5.28 1.11 -1.87
N ASP A 150 4.41 1.82 -2.59
CA ASP A 150 4.45 1.85 -4.06
C ASP A 150 5.80 2.42 -4.58
N LEU A 151 6.32 3.47 -3.92
CA LEU A 151 7.60 4.09 -4.30
C LEU A 151 8.83 3.23 -3.97
N LEU A 152 8.81 2.44 -2.89
CA LEU A 152 9.94 1.61 -2.47
C LEU A 152 10.26 0.48 -3.46
N GLY A 153 9.32 0.11 -4.34
CA GLY A 153 9.58 -0.79 -5.45
C GLY A 153 10.55 -0.21 -6.49
N SER A 154 10.61 1.13 -6.62
CA SER A 154 11.44 1.83 -7.61
C SER A 154 12.54 2.72 -7.00
N TYR A 155 12.43 3.05 -5.71
CA TYR A 155 13.30 3.99 -5.03
C TYR A 155 13.79 3.47 -3.67
N ASN A 156 14.98 3.91 -3.27
CA ASN A 156 15.40 3.82 -1.88
C ASN A 156 14.79 4.97 -1.04
N ALA A 157 14.97 4.95 0.28
CA ALA A 157 14.42 5.98 1.17
C ALA A 157 14.81 7.41 0.78
N PHE A 158 16.05 7.64 0.33
CA PHE A 158 16.48 8.96 -0.14
C PHE A 158 15.70 9.40 -1.41
N GLY A 159 15.51 8.47 -2.35
CA GLY A 159 14.69 8.68 -3.54
C GLY A 159 13.23 8.99 -3.19
N VAL A 160 12.64 8.27 -2.23
CA VAL A 160 11.27 8.52 -1.73
C VAL A 160 11.15 9.93 -1.16
N ARG A 161 12.05 10.37 -0.27
CA ARG A 161 12.04 11.74 0.29
C ARG A 161 12.09 12.80 -0.82
N ARG A 162 12.98 12.61 -1.80
CA ARG A 162 13.12 13.52 -2.94
C ARG A 162 11.89 13.49 -3.85
N TRP A 163 11.21 12.35 -3.96
CA TRP A 163 10.04 12.18 -4.79
C TRP A 163 8.89 13.10 -4.34
N PHE A 164 8.67 13.20 -3.01
CA PHE A 164 7.65 14.04 -2.39
C PHE A 164 7.89 15.54 -2.56
N GLY A 165 9.14 15.99 -2.61
CA GLY A 165 9.49 17.41 -2.79
C GLY A 165 9.71 17.84 -4.24
N ARG A 166 9.51 16.95 -5.22
CA ARG A 166 9.76 17.25 -6.64
C ARG A 166 8.47 17.60 -7.37
N PRO A 167 8.38 18.81 -7.98
CA PRO A 167 7.34 19.17 -8.95
C PRO A 167 7.09 18.09 -10.00
N ARG A 168 5.82 17.87 -10.33
CA ARG A 168 5.40 16.90 -11.36
C ARG A 168 4.52 17.57 -12.39
N ALA A 169 4.78 17.29 -13.66
CA ALA A 169 3.93 17.76 -14.74
C ALA A 169 2.50 17.19 -14.61
N GLN A 170 2.38 15.94 -14.15
CA GLN A 170 1.12 15.26 -13.85
C GLN A 170 0.33 15.93 -12.73
N LEU A 171 1.00 16.73 -11.89
CA LEU A 171 0.43 17.49 -10.79
C LEU A 171 0.46 19.00 -11.09
N HIS A 172 0.37 19.38 -12.37
CA HIS A 172 0.37 20.76 -12.84
C HIS A 172 1.56 21.61 -12.38
N GLY A 173 2.71 20.98 -12.15
CA GLY A 173 3.92 21.65 -11.69
C GLY A 173 4.05 21.76 -10.17
N SER A 174 3.08 21.28 -9.40
CA SER A 174 3.19 21.15 -7.95
C SER A 174 3.91 19.85 -7.56
N SER A 175 4.56 19.88 -6.40
CA SER A 175 5.09 18.69 -5.74
C SER A 175 4.00 18.02 -4.88
N PRO A 176 4.13 16.71 -4.59
CA PRO A 176 3.24 16.04 -3.64
C PRO A 176 3.13 16.75 -2.28
N LEU A 177 4.23 17.29 -1.74
CA LEU A 177 4.21 18.03 -0.47
C LEU A 177 3.41 19.34 -0.55
N GLU A 178 3.45 20.05 -1.69
CA GLU A 178 2.67 21.27 -1.88
C GLU A 178 1.19 20.98 -2.08
N MET A 179 0.83 19.81 -2.60
CA MET A 179 -0.57 19.41 -2.77
C MET A 179 -1.20 18.85 -1.50
N LEU A 180 -0.39 18.27 -0.61
CA LEU A 180 -0.83 17.68 0.66
C LEU A 180 -0.71 18.71 1.80
N GLU A 181 -1.38 19.86 1.65
CA GLU A 181 -1.47 20.90 2.69
C GLU A 181 -2.28 20.42 3.92
N PRO A 182 -2.09 20.97 5.13
CA PRO A 182 -2.44 20.36 6.43
C PRO A 182 -3.89 19.86 6.68
N GLU A 183 -4.82 20.08 5.75
CA GLU A 183 -6.24 19.75 5.85
C GLU A 183 -6.74 18.85 4.71
N TRP A 184 -5.83 18.20 3.95
CA TRP A 184 -6.23 17.23 2.93
C TRP A 184 -6.91 15.99 3.54
N ALA A 185 -7.87 15.43 2.83
CA ALA A 185 -8.48 14.13 3.10
C ALA A 185 -8.03 13.10 2.04
N PRO A 186 -7.80 11.83 2.39
CA PRO A 186 -7.42 10.80 1.43
C PRO A 186 -8.31 10.72 0.18
N GLU A 187 -9.58 11.06 0.33
CA GLU A 187 -10.60 10.95 -0.73
C GLU A 187 -10.56 12.12 -1.72
N ASP A 188 -9.81 13.18 -1.40
CA ASP A 188 -9.70 14.35 -2.26
C ASP A 188 -8.97 14.02 -3.57
N SER A 189 -9.35 14.71 -4.65
CA SER A 189 -8.81 14.46 -5.98
C SER A 189 -7.29 14.67 -6.08
N GLY A 190 -6.73 15.62 -5.32
CA GLY A 190 -5.30 15.91 -5.27
C GLY A 190 -4.48 14.74 -4.71
N PRO A 191 -4.74 14.30 -3.47
CA PRO A 191 -4.19 13.07 -2.91
C PRO A 191 -4.33 11.87 -3.85
N GLN A 192 -5.54 11.59 -4.36
CA GLN A 192 -5.76 10.44 -5.24
C GLN A 192 -4.89 10.49 -6.51
N ALA A 193 -4.70 11.67 -7.12
CA ALA A 193 -3.79 11.83 -8.26
C ALA A 193 -2.32 11.53 -7.89
N ILE A 194 -1.88 11.86 -6.67
CA ILE A 194 -0.53 11.51 -6.16
C ILE A 194 -0.39 9.99 -6.01
N ARG A 195 -1.43 9.34 -5.48
CA ARG A 195 -1.47 7.89 -5.27
C ARG A 195 -1.43 7.13 -6.59
N GLU A 196 -2.23 7.55 -7.57
CA GLU A 196 -2.19 6.99 -8.93
C GLU A 196 -0.81 7.14 -9.57
N LEU A 197 -0.17 8.31 -9.40
CA LEU A 197 1.18 8.55 -9.90
C LEU A 197 2.23 7.63 -9.26
N ALA A 198 2.12 7.35 -7.96
CA ALA A 198 3.00 6.43 -7.27
C ALA A 198 2.76 4.98 -7.74
N ALA A 199 1.50 4.54 -7.79
CA ALA A 199 1.11 3.19 -8.21
C ALA A 199 1.54 2.87 -9.66
N ALA A 200 1.50 3.86 -10.56
CA ALA A 200 1.96 3.70 -11.94
C ALA A 200 3.45 3.32 -12.06
N LEU A 201 4.26 3.55 -11.02
CA LEU A 201 5.68 3.17 -10.98
C LEU A 201 5.91 1.71 -10.59
N LEU A 202 4.91 1.05 -9.99
CA LEU A 202 4.95 -0.39 -9.72
C LEU A 202 4.49 -1.24 -10.90
N ALA A 203 3.66 -0.71 -11.81
CA ALA A 203 3.11 -1.47 -12.94
C ALA A 203 4.18 -2.22 -13.77
N PRO A 204 5.38 -1.67 -14.04
CA PRO A 204 6.44 -2.40 -14.75
C PRO A 204 7.06 -3.58 -13.97
N LEU A 205 6.78 -3.72 -12.67
CA LEU A 205 7.25 -4.83 -11.83
C LEU A 205 6.24 -5.97 -11.73
N ALA A 206 5.01 -5.76 -12.21
CA ALA A 206 3.93 -6.74 -12.21
C ALA A 206 3.86 -7.57 -13.52
N SER A 207 4.77 -7.33 -14.48
CA SER A 207 4.80 -7.92 -15.83
C SER A 207 5.92 -8.92 -16.05
#